data_AF-A0A962BA18-F1
#
_entry.id   AF-A0A962BA18-F1
#
_cell.length_a   1.000
_cell.length_b   1.000
_cell.length_c   1.000
_cell.angle_alpha   90.00
_cell.angle_beta   90.00
_cell.angle_gamma   90.00
#
_symmetry.space_group_name_H-M   'P 1'
#
loop_
_entity.id
_entity.type
_entity.pdbx_description
1 polymer ?
#
loop_
_entity_poly.entity_id
_entity_poly.type
_entity_poly.pdbx_seq_one_letter_code
_entity_poly.pdbx_strand_id
1 'polypeptide(L)'
;MQAAASTSRSWTAHLSAGLGLSALLGVLCFHFPELLTSREFREVYTETFARHLLLFGLIAAFVLGTLAILRGRQRRVALVGVVSAALAVLLGGASVQFDAIRATPFSLGLDWFVIALFFSALVFVPIERMFAVRPLSPLRPEWRTDLEYFFVSHILVQFVLIAVTASTSTVAALVAWPALRDAIQSLPIWAQFLLAVFCADLAQALLHRAYHNIPFLWRFHAVHHSSRSMDWLAGSRIHLIEVLLTRSAVLLPLVVLGFAPDAINGYVILVGLQAVVAHANLSLDFGWLERIIVLPRYHHWHHARDADYIDTNYAIHLPVVDMLMGTFKLPPRKQWPPDYGVMKLETVPRGLWAQTLMPFRRRKVYEDFVGREAG
;
A
#
# COMPACT_ATOMS: atom_id res chain seq x y z
N MET A 1 -28.43 1.66 -31.93
CA MET A 1 -27.05 1.23 -31.57
C MET A 1 -26.06 2.31 -31.99
N GLN A 2 -25.77 3.26 -31.09
CA GLN A 2 -24.61 4.15 -31.26
C GLN A 2 -23.44 3.47 -30.55
N ALA A 3 -22.46 3.01 -31.31
CA ALA A 3 -21.19 2.57 -30.77
C ALA A 3 -20.53 3.79 -30.11
N ALA A 4 -20.54 3.83 -28.78
CA ALA A 4 -19.72 4.77 -28.03
C ALA A 4 -18.28 4.55 -28.46
N ALA A 5 -17.71 5.51 -29.19
CA ALA A 5 -16.30 5.53 -29.52
C ALA A 5 -15.52 5.44 -28.21
N SER A 6 -15.00 4.25 -27.88
CA SER A 6 -14.19 4.07 -26.70
C SER A 6 -12.94 4.92 -26.94
N THR A 7 -12.83 6.03 -26.21
CA THR A 7 -11.58 6.77 -26.13
C THR A 7 -10.61 5.86 -25.40
N SER A 8 -9.97 4.94 -26.14
CA SER A 8 -9.01 4.02 -25.56
C SER A 8 -8.03 4.85 -24.74
N ARG A 9 -7.99 4.63 -23.42
CA ARG A 9 -7.09 5.37 -22.55
C ARG A 9 -5.69 5.12 -23.08
N SER A 10 -5.02 6.17 -23.56
CA SER A 10 -3.70 6.01 -24.16
C SER A 10 -2.69 5.74 -23.06
N TRP A 11 -2.35 4.47 -22.92
CA TRP A 11 -1.33 3.98 -22.00
C TRP A 11 -0.03 4.77 -22.08
N THR A 12 0.36 5.16 -23.30
CA THR A 12 1.59 5.92 -23.57
C THR A 12 1.60 7.30 -22.90
N ALA A 13 0.46 8.01 -22.86
CA ALA A 13 0.38 9.33 -22.24
C ALA A 13 0.50 9.25 -20.72
N HIS A 14 -0.17 8.25 -20.12
CA HIS A 14 -0.11 8.02 -18.67
C HIS A 14 1.25 7.45 -18.23
N LEU A 15 1.84 6.56 -19.02
CA LEU A 15 3.19 6.05 -18.76
C LEU A 15 4.23 7.17 -18.83
N SER A 16 4.14 8.05 -19.83
CA SER A 16 4.98 9.25 -19.91
C SER A 16 4.82 10.14 -18.68
N ALA A 17 3.57 10.44 -18.28
CA ALA A 17 3.29 11.22 -17.07
C ALA A 17 3.88 10.58 -15.80
N GLY A 18 3.67 9.28 -15.62
CA GLY A 18 4.20 8.54 -14.47
C GLY A 18 5.72 8.53 -14.42
N LEU A 19 6.39 8.22 -15.54
CA LEU A 19 7.85 8.22 -15.63
C LEU A 19 8.44 9.62 -15.44
N GLY A 20 7.84 10.65 -16.06
CA GLY A 20 8.30 12.04 -15.95
C GLY A 20 8.17 12.59 -14.53
N LEU A 21 7.05 12.33 -13.86
CA LEU A 21 6.86 12.70 -12.45
C LEU A 21 7.81 11.93 -11.53
N SER A 22 7.95 10.61 -11.73
CA SER A 22 8.88 9.79 -10.93
C SER A 22 10.32 10.24 -11.10
N ALA A 23 10.72 10.61 -12.32
CA ALA A 23 12.04 11.13 -12.59
C ALA A 23 12.27 12.51 -11.93
N LEU A 24 11.27 13.40 -11.95
CA LEU A 24 11.35 14.68 -11.24
C LEU A 24 11.52 14.47 -9.73
N LEU A 25 10.73 13.56 -9.13
CA LEU A 25 10.89 13.20 -7.71
C LEU A 25 12.27 12.58 -7.44
N GLY A 26 12.77 11.72 -8.33
CA GLY A 26 14.11 11.13 -8.23
C GLY A 26 15.23 12.18 -8.28
N VAL A 27 15.12 13.20 -9.14
CA VAL A 27 16.06 14.33 -9.16
C VAL A 27 16.01 15.10 -7.85
N LEU A 28 14.82 15.33 -7.27
CA LEU A 28 14.71 15.96 -5.95
C LEU A 28 15.40 15.13 -4.87
N CYS A 29 15.31 13.80 -4.92
CA CYS A 29 16.05 12.92 -4.01
C CYS A 29 17.57 13.09 -4.13
N PHE A 30 18.12 13.40 -5.32
CA PHE A 30 19.55 13.71 -5.46
C PHE A 30 19.93 15.09 -4.93
N HIS A 31 19.03 16.07 -4.96
CA HIS A 31 19.28 17.41 -4.37
C HIS A 31 19.19 17.41 -2.85
N PHE A 32 18.31 16.59 -2.29
CA PHE A 32 18.06 16.54 -0.86
C PHE A 32 18.17 15.10 -0.31
N PRO A 33 19.32 14.42 -0.51
CA PRO A 33 19.46 13.02 -0.19
C PRO A 33 19.25 12.78 1.31
N GLU A 34 19.70 13.67 2.18
CA GLU A 34 19.53 13.51 3.63
C GLU A 34 18.06 13.49 4.09
N LEU A 35 17.20 14.23 3.39
CA LEU A 35 15.80 14.42 3.74
C LEU A 35 14.86 13.48 2.99
N LEU A 36 15.09 13.30 1.69
CA LEU A 36 14.14 12.63 0.79
C LEU A 36 14.49 11.16 0.52
N THR A 37 15.71 10.72 0.83
CA THR A 37 16.08 9.30 0.75
C THR A 37 16.02 8.60 2.10
N SER A 38 15.42 7.42 2.11
CA SER A 38 15.29 6.53 3.25
C SER A 38 16.67 5.98 3.63
N ARG A 39 17.00 5.94 4.93
CA ARG A 39 18.33 5.50 5.38
C ARG A 39 18.63 4.06 4.99
N GLU A 40 17.62 3.22 5.18
CA GLU A 40 17.66 1.78 5.02
C GLU A 40 17.95 1.40 3.57
N PHE A 41 17.56 2.25 2.61
CA PHE A 41 17.73 1.98 1.19
C PHE A 41 19.00 2.57 0.58
N ARG A 42 19.69 3.49 1.28
CA ARG A 42 21.00 4.02 0.83
C ARG A 42 22.05 2.92 0.68
N GLU A 43 21.91 1.85 1.45
CA GLU A 43 22.82 0.70 1.42
C GLU A 43 22.39 -0.38 0.42
N VAL A 44 21.16 -0.33 -0.08
CA VAL A 44 20.56 -1.39 -0.91
C VAL A 44 20.83 -1.17 -2.41
N TYR A 45 20.80 0.07 -2.89
CA TYR A 45 21.03 0.38 -4.30
C TYR A 45 22.20 1.35 -4.50
N THR A 46 22.99 1.13 -5.55
CA THR A 46 24.14 1.98 -5.85
C THR A 46 23.71 3.29 -6.49
N GLU A 47 24.49 4.35 -6.27
CA GLU A 47 24.33 5.64 -6.95
C GLU A 47 24.30 5.45 -8.47
N THR A 48 25.21 4.64 -9.01
CA THR A 48 25.28 4.32 -10.43
C THR A 48 23.96 3.74 -10.93
N PHE A 49 23.40 2.75 -10.21
CA PHE A 49 22.10 2.18 -10.58
C PHE A 49 20.99 3.23 -10.59
N ALA A 50 20.89 4.06 -9.54
CA ALA A 50 19.88 5.11 -9.44
C ALA A 50 19.98 6.12 -10.59
N ARG A 51 21.20 6.54 -10.96
CA ARG A 51 21.44 7.47 -12.09
C ARG A 51 21.01 6.87 -13.43
N HIS A 52 21.33 5.60 -13.67
CA HIS A 52 20.91 4.92 -14.92
C HIS A 52 19.40 4.76 -15.00
N LEU A 53 18.76 4.36 -13.89
CA LEU A 53 17.30 4.23 -13.81
C LEU A 53 16.61 5.58 -14.08
N LEU A 54 17.13 6.65 -13.48
CA LEU A 54 16.63 8.01 -13.68
C LEU A 54 16.78 8.46 -15.14
N LEU A 55 17.96 8.25 -15.75
CA LEU A 55 18.22 8.61 -17.14
C LEU A 55 17.27 7.88 -18.10
N PHE A 56 17.10 6.57 -17.91
CA PHE A 56 16.16 5.77 -18.69
C PHE A 56 14.72 6.29 -18.54
N GLY A 57 14.30 6.59 -17.32
CA GLY A 57 12.98 7.16 -17.02
C GLY A 57 12.74 8.49 -17.73
N LEU A 58 13.73 9.40 -17.71
CA LEU A 58 13.66 10.70 -18.40
C LEU A 58 13.50 10.55 -19.91
N ILE A 59 14.35 9.72 -20.53
CA ILE A 59 14.33 9.48 -21.98
C ILE A 59 12.98 8.86 -22.37
N ALA A 60 12.54 7.82 -21.67
CA ALA A 60 11.28 7.15 -21.95
C ALA A 60 10.09 8.09 -21.76
N ALA A 61 10.06 8.90 -20.70
CA ALA A 61 9.01 9.88 -20.46
C ALA A 61 8.89 10.90 -21.60
N PHE A 62 10.03 11.45 -22.05
CA PHE A 62 10.08 12.44 -23.12
C PHE A 62 9.64 11.86 -24.47
N VAL A 63 10.17 10.69 -24.85
CA VAL A 63 9.83 10.01 -26.12
C VAL A 63 8.35 9.62 -26.15
N LEU A 64 7.86 8.93 -25.12
CA LEU A 64 6.46 8.46 -25.06
C LEU A 64 5.48 9.64 -25.02
N GLY A 65 5.82 10.69 -24.29
CA GLY A 65 4.99 11.89 -24.16
C GLY A 65 4.88 12.65 -25.47
N THR A 66 6.01 12.88 -26.14
CA THR A 66 6.04 13.53 -27.46
C THR A 66 5.24 12.72 -28.48
N LEU A 67 5.44 11.40 -28.56
CA LEU A 67 4.67 10.53 -29.44
C LEU A 67 3.16 10.58 -29.15
N ALA A 68 2.76 10.63 -27.87
CA ALA A 68 1.36 10.75 -27.49
C ALA A 68 0.75 12.10 -27.91
N ILE A 69 1.49 13.21 -27.77
CA ILE A 69 1.08 14.55 -28.19
C ILE A 69 0.89 14.60 -29.71
N LEU A 70 1.89 14.11 -30.46
CA LEU A 70 1.89 14.06 -31.92
C LEU A 70 0.72 13.20 -32.45
N ARG A 71 0.42 12.08 -31.80
CA ARG A 71 -0.73 11.21 -32.12
C ARG A 71 -2.08 11.77 -31.67
N GLY A 72 -2.11 12.96 -31.06
CA GLY A 72 -3.36 13.58 -30.58
C GLY A 72 -4.01 12.89 -29.38
N ARG A 73 -3.30 11.97 -28.70
CA ARG A 73 -3.87 11.13 -27.65
C ARG A 73 -3.63 11.75 -26.27
N GLN A 74 -4.70 12.23 -25.63
CA GLN A 74 -4.67 12.75 -24.25
C GLN A 74 -3.56 13.77 -24.01
N ARG A 75 -3.44 14.75 -24.91
CA ARG A 75 -2.34 15.73 -24.95
C ARG A 75 -2.02 16.38 -23.60
N ARG A 76 -3.05 16.71 -22.80
CA ARG A 76 -2.87 17.31 -21.46
C ARG A 76 -2.09 16.40 -20.51
N VAL A 77 -2.37 15.10 -20.51
CA VAL A 77 -1.68 14.11 -19.66
C VAL A 77 -0.25 13.91 -20.15
N ALA A 78 -0.05 13.77 -21.47
CA ALA A 78 1.28 13.64 -22.04
C ALA A 78 2.16 14.88 -21.79
N LEU A 79 1.56 16.07 -21.79
CA LEU A 79 2.28 17.32 -21.47
C LEU A 79 2.81 17.32 -20.04
N VAL A 80 2.07 16.76 -19.07
CA VAL A 80 2.58 16.59 -17.70
C VAL A 80 3.88 15.79 -17.70
N GLY A 81 3.93 14.66 -18.41
CA GLY A 81 5.13 13.83 -18.49
C GLY A 81 6.32 14.55 -19.13
N VAL A 82 6.10 15.21 -20.26
CA VAL A 82 7.16 15.96 -20.97
C VAL A 82 7.67 17.13 -20.14
N VAL A 83 6.78 17.91 -19.52
CA VAL A 83 7.15 19.07 -18.69
C VAL A 83 7.88 18.60 -17.42
N SER A 84 7.41 17.56 -16.75
CA SER A 84 8.09 17.01 -15.57
C SER A 84 9.48 16.49 -15.91
N ALA A 85 9.64 15.77 -17.04
CA ALA A 85 10.95 15.32 -17.51
C ALA A 85 11.88 16.50 -17.87
N ALA A 86 11.35 17.53 -18.53
CA ALA A 86 12.12 18.74 -18.86
C ALA A 86 12.57 19.48 -17.59
N LEU A 87 11.69 19.65 -16.60
CA LEU A 87 12.02 20.24 -15.31
C LEU A 87 13.09 19.41 -14.58
N ALA A 88 12.97 18.09 -14.60
CA ALA A 88 13.96 17.19 -14.00
C ALA A 88 15.35 17.35 -14.65
N VAL A 89 15.42 17.50 -15.98
CA VAL A 89 16.67 17.79 -16.70
C VAL A 89 17.21 19.18 -16.36
N LEU A 90 16.36 20.20 -16.29
CA LEU A 90 16.76 21.56 -15.90
C LEU A 90 17.31 21.63 -14.48
N LEU A 91 16.81 20.77 -13.60
CA LEU A 91 17.34 20.59 -12.25
C LEU A 91 18.59 19.70 -12.21
N GLY A 92 19.21 19.38 -13.35
CA GLY A 92 20.48 18.63 -13.41
C GLY A 92 20.32 17.13 -13.64
N GLY A 93 19.09 16.59 -13.70
CA GLY A 93 18.82 15.21 -14.12
C GLY A 93 19.68 14.15 -13.42
N ALA A 94 20.25 13.24 -14.21
CA ALA A 94 21.14 12.18 -13.70
C ALA A 94 22.56 12.67 -13.36
N SER A 95 22.89 13.95 -13.56
CA SER A 95 24.22 14.52 -13.28
C SER A 95 24.28 15.36 -12.00
N VAL A 96 23.19 15.44 -11.22
CA VAL A 96 23.19 16.12 -9.91
C VAL A 96 24.31 15.57 -9.04
N GLN A 97 25.20 16.44 -8.59
CA GLN A 97 26.29 16.10 -7.68
C GLN A 97 25.80 16.31 -6.24
N PHE A 98 26.13 15.38 -5.36
CA PHE A 98 25.92 15.53 -3.92
C PHE A 98 27.13 14.93 -3.21
N ASP A 99 27.54 15.56 -2.11
CA ASP A 99 28.64 15.07 -1.28
C ASP A 99 28.20 13.85 -0.45
N ALA A 100 29.07 13.35 0.42
CA ALA A 100 28.74 12.27 1.34
C ALA A 100 27.43 12.58 2.11
N ILE A 101 26.47 11.65 2.02
CA ILE A 101 25.15 11.82 2.64
C ILE A 101 25.31 11.79 4.15
N ARG A 102 25.00 12.90 4.82
CA ARG A 102 25.08 12.96 6.28
C ARG A 102 24.04 12.05 6.94
N ALA A 103 24.43 11.46 8.07
CA ALA A 103 23.49 10.79 8.95
C ALA A 103 22.59 11.85 9.60
N THR A 104 21.36 11.99 9.12
CA THR A 104 20.30 12.73 9.83
C THR A 104 19.79 11.88 11.01
N PRO A 105 18.76 12.29 11.77
CA PRO A 105 17.99 11.37 12.62
C PRO A 105 16.69 10.85 11.96
N PHE A 106 16.19 11.51 10.91
CA PHE A 106 14.97 11.13 10.18
C PHE A 106 15.10 11.32 8.66
N SER A 107 14.19 10.73 7.90
CA SER A 107 14.01 10.92 6.45
C SER A 107 12.54 10.76 6.06
N LEU A 108 12.07 11.50 5.05
CA LEU A 108 10.69 11.43 4.55
C LEU A 108 10.42 10.25 3.61
N GLY A 109 11.49 9.60 3.12
CA GLY A 109 11.41 8.38 2.32
C GLY A 109 10.64 8.51 1.00
N LEU A 110 10.83 9.61 0.28
CA LEU A 110 10.21 9.83 -1.02
C LEU A 110 10.74 8.84 -2.06
N ASP A 111 12.02 8.47 -1.97
CA ASP A 111 12.63 7.40 -2.75
C ASP A 111 11.87 6.07 -2.60
N TRP A 112 11.46 5.72 -1.39
CA TRP A 112 10.72 4.50 -1.12
C TRP A 112 9.37 4.49 -1.84
N PHE A 113 8.64 5.60 -1.83
CA PHE A 113 7.41 5.71 -2.63
C PHE A 113 7.67 5.50 -4.12
N VAL A 114 8.70 6.14 -4.69
CA VAL A 114 9.02 6.04 -6.13
C VAL A 114 9.41 4.60 -6.49
N ILE A 115 10.30 4.00 -5.70
CA ILE A 115 10.76 2.62 -5.87
C ILE A 115 9.58 1.66 -5.74
N ALA A 116 8.82 1.73 -4.64
CA ALA A 116 7.68 0.85 -4.40
C ALA A 116 6.63 0.97 -5.50
N LEU A 117 6.31 2.18 -5.96
CA LEU A 117 5.38 2.40 -7.06
C LEU A 117 5.89 1.79 -8.37
N PHE A 118 7.14 2.09 -8.75
CA PHE A 118 7.73 1.64 -10.00
C PHE A 118 7.86 0.12 -10.04
N PHE A 119 8.43 -0.50 -9.00
CA PHE A 119 8.61 -1.95 -8.94
C PHE A 119 7.26 -2.69 -8.82
N SER A 120 6.32 -2.20 -8.02
CA SER A 120 4.99 -2.82 -7.92
C SER A 120 4.28 -2.76 -9.27
N ALA A 121 4.30 -1.61 -9.95
CA ALA A 121 3.71 -1.51 -11.28
C ALA A 121 4.43 -2.41 -12.30
N LEU A 122 5.76 -2.45 -12.30
CA LEU A 122 6.56 -3.27 -13.20
C LEU A 122 6.28 -4.77 -13.04
N VAL A 123 6.07 -5.23 -11.80
CA VAL A 123 5.82 -6.64 -11.48
C VAL A 123 4.35 -6.99 -11.64
N PHE A 124 3.45 -6.27 -10.97
CA PHE A 124 2.05 -6.69 -10.87
C PHE A 124 1.22 -6.33 -12.10
N VAL A 125 1.51 -5.24 -12.82
CA VAL A 125 0.73 -4.92 -14.04
C VAL A 125 0.84 -6.03 -15.09
N PRO A 126 2.03 -6.55 -15.45
CA PRO A 126 2.13 -7.67 -16.38
C PRO A 126 1.49 -8.95 -15.83
N ILE A 127 1.75 -9.30 -14.57
CA ILE A 127 1.25 -10.55 -13.98
C ILE A 127 -0.28 -10.55 -13.92
N GLU A 128 -0.91 -9.45 -13.48
CA GLU A 128 -2.37 -9.34 -13.47
C GLU A 128 -2.97 -9.32 -14.87
N ARG A 129 -2.23 -8.88 -15.89
CA ARG A 129 -2.70 -8.99 -17.29
C ARG A 129 -2.68 -10.42 -17.79
N MET A 130 -1.72 -11.23 -17.35
CA MET A 130 -1.57 -12.62 -17.77
C MET A 130 -2.49 -13.57 -16.98
N PHE A 131 -2.68 -13.30 -15.68
CA PHE A 131 -3.34 -14.21 -14.76
C PHE A 131 -4.56 -13.58 -14.06
N ALA A 132 -5.18 -12.57 -14.67
CA ALA A 132 -6.33 -11.84 -14.10
C ALA A 132 -7.49 -12.77 -13.70
N VAL A 133 -8.06 -12.57 -12.50
CA VAL A 133 -9.41 -13.06 -12.18
C VAL A 133 -10.42 -12.32 -13.05
N ARG A 134 -10.27 -10.99 -13.14
CA ARG A 134 -11.11 -10.13 -13.97
C ARG A 134 -10.18 -9.31 -14.89
N PRO A 135 -10.31 -9.38 -16.22
CA PRO A 135 -9.49 -8.55 -17.10
C PRO A 135 -9.76 -7.06 -16.86
N LEU A 136 -8.84 -6.40 -16.15
CA LEU A 136 -8.93 -4.98 -15.81
C LEU A 136 -7.84 -4.19 -16.54
N SER A 137 -8.19 -2.98 -16.94
CA SER A 137 -7.21 -1.96 -17.29
C SER A 137 -6.49 -1.54 -16.00
N PRO A 138 -5.15 -1.51 -15.93
CA PRO A 138 -4.45 -0.83 -14.82
C PRO A 138 -4.84 0.66 -14.62
N LEU A 139 -5.48 1.29 -15.61
CA LEU A 139 -6.14 2.58 -15.51
C LEU A 139 -7.65 2.32 -15.42
N ARG A 140 -8.09 1.47 -14.50
CA ARG A 140 -9.52 1.19 -14.21
C ARG A 140 -10.18 2.41 -13.57
N PRO A 141 -11.51 2.48 -13.42
CA PRO A 141 -12.11 3.54 -12.61
C PRO A 141 -11.45 3.65 -11.23
N GLU A 142 -11.27 4.88 -10.74
CA GLU A 142 -10.72 5.16 -9.39
C GLU A 142 -9.23 4.80 -9.15
N TRP A 143 -8.49 4.34 -10.17
CA TRP A 143 -7.03 4.10 -10.05
C TRP A 143 -6.24 5.29 -9.50
N ARG A 144 -6.67 6.52 -9.81
CA ARG A 144 -6.04 7.75 -9.31
C ARG A 144 -6.24 7.92 -7.82
N THR A 145 -7.42 7.59 -7.31
CA THR A 145 -7.71 7.65 -5.87
C THR A 145 -6.84 6.65 -5.13
N ASP A 146 -6.68 5.43 -5.66
CA ASP A 146 -5.79 4.45 -5.04
C ASP A 146 -4.32 4.87 -5.12
N LEU A 147 -3.89 5.54 -6.21
CA LEU A 147 -2.55 6.10 -6.30
C LEU A 147 -2.32 7.25 -5.31
N GLU A 148 -3.31 8.12 -5.12
CA GLU A 148 -3.30 9.19 -4.11
C GLU A 148 -3.15 8.60 -2.70
N TYR A 149 -3.93 7.56 -2.38
CA TYR A 149 -3.81 6.85 -1.11
C TYR A 149 -2.48 6.11 -0.96
N PHE A 150 -1.95 5.53 -2.04
CA PHE A 150 -0.64 4.89 -2.04
C PHE A 150 0.43 5.92 -1.66
N PHE A 151 0.45 7.08 -2.29
CA PHE A 151 1.38 8.17 -1.96
C PHE A 151 1.25 8.63 -0.50
N VAL A 152 0.03 8.97 -0.06
CA VAL A 152 -0.21 9.45 1.32
C VAL A 152 0.19 8.39 2.35
N SER A 153 -0.13 7.12 2.11
CA SER A 153 0.22 6.03 3.02
C SER A 153 1.73 5.87 3.17
N HIS A 154 2.52 6.00 2.10
CA HIS A 154 3.98 5.91 2.18
C HIS A 154 4.57 7.01 3.05
N ILE A 155 4.07 8.24 2.89
CA ILE A 155 4.48 9.37 3.73
C ILE A 155 4.12 9.11 5.21
N LEU A 156 2.88 8.67 5.48
CA LEU A 156 2.42 8.43 6.85
C LEU A 156 3.15 7.27 7.53
N VAL A 157 3.48 6.21 6.80
CA VAL A 157 4.28 5.09 7.34
C VAL A 157 5.64 5.59 7.83
N GLN A 158 6.29 6.51 7.10
CA GLN A 158 7.56 7.09 7.53
C GLN A 158 7.40 7.93 8.80
N PHE A 159 6.34 8.73 8.90
CA PHE A 159 6.04 9.45 10.14
C PHE A 159 5.81 8.52 11.34
N VAL A 160 5.10 7.40 11.14
CA VAL A 160 4.90 6.39 12.20
C VAL A 160 6.23 5.76 12.60
N LEU A 161 7.07 5.39 11.63
CA LEU A 161 8.37 4.77 11.92
C LEU A 161 9.27 5.71 12.75
N ILE A 162 9.32 7.00 12.38
CA ILE A 162 10.04 8.03 13.13
C ILE A 162 9.45 8.16 14.54
N ALA A 163 8.13 8.26 14.68
CA ALA A 163 7.47 8.45 15.97
C ALA A 163 7.65 7.24 16.91
N VAL A 164 7.50 6.02 16.40
CA VAL A 164 7.72 4.79 17.16
C VAL A 164 9.18 4.70 17.60
N THR A 165 10.13 4.93 16.70
CA THR A 165 11.56 4.89 17.02
C THR A 165 11.93 5.94 18.08
N ALA A 166 11.45 7.18 17.93
CA ALA A 166 11.73 8.27 18.87
C ALA A 166 11.11 8.05 20.26
N SER A 167 9.96 7.37 20.34
CA SER A 167 9.27 7.09 21.61
C SER A 167 9.70 5.80 22.29
N THR A 168 10.50 4.96 21.62
CA THR A 168 10.86 3.61 22.05
C THR A 168 11.44 3.55 23.46
N SER A 169 12.47 4.35 23.75
CA SER A 169 13.16 4.34 25.04
C SER A 169 12.23 4.72 26.19
N THR A 170 11.37 5.72 25.97
CA THR A 170 10.37 6.16 26.94
C THR A 170 9.31 5.09 27.19
N VAL A 171 8.73 4.50 26.13
CA VAL A 171 7.67 3.49 26.27
C VAL A 171 8.23 2.19 26.88
N ALA A 172 9.42 1.76 26.46
CA ALA A 172 10.08 0.58 27.02
C ALA A 172 10.36 0.72 28.53
N ALA A 173 10.67 1.93 29.00
CA ALA A 173 10.86 2.19 30.43
C ALA A 173 9.55 2.08 31.24
N LEU A 174 8.40 2.36 30.62
CA LEU A 174 7.09 2.31 31.28
C LEU A 174 6.48 0.89 31.32
N VAL A 175 6.87 0.02 30.38
CA VAL A 175 6.29 -1.33 30.18
C VAL A 175 7.37 -2.39 30.41
N ALA A 176 8.20 -2.22 31.44
CA ALA A 176 9.38 -3.06 31.67
C ALA A 176 9.00 -4.53 31.97
N TRP A 177 9.16 -5.40 30.97
CA TRP A 177 9.02 -6.87 31.09
C TRP A 177 10.37 -7.54 30.77
N PRO A 178 11.41 -7.40 31.63
CA PRO A 178 12.78 -7.76 31.26
C PRO A 178 12.91 -9.24 30.89
N ALA A 179 12.28 -10.14 31.65
CA ALA A 179 12.34 -11.57 31.37
C ALA A 179 11.76 -11.95 29.99
N LEU A 180 10.66 -11.31 29.56
CA LEU A 180 10.09 -11.56 28.23
C LEU A 180 10.99 -10.99 27.14
N ARG A 181 11.54 -9.80 27.36
CA ARG A 181 12.48 -9.17 26.44
C ARG A 181 13.72 -10.04 26.24
N ASP A 182 14.34 -10.49 27.33
CA ASP A 182 15.52 -11.34 27.30
C ASP A 182 15.22 -12.68 26.60
N ALA A 183 14.04 -13.26 26.86
CA ALA A 183 13.59 -14.47 26.18
C ALA A 183 13.48 -14.26 24.66
N ILE A 184 12.87 -13.16 24.20
CA ILE A 184 12.77 -12.83 22.76
C ILE A 184 14.16 -12.60 22.16
N GLN A 185 15.02 -11.83 22.84
CA GLN A 185 16.37 -11.51 22.37
C GLN A 185 17.30 -12.73 22.33
N SER A 186 17.03 -13.76 23.14
CA SER A 186 17.77 -15.03 23.10
C SER A 186 17.45 -15.89 21.86
N LEU A 187 16.35 -15.61 21.16
CA LEU A 187 15.99 -16.33 19.94
C LEU A 187 16.89 -15.93 18.77
N PRO A 188 17.23 -16.86 17.86
CA PRO A 188 17.90 -16.49 16.61
C PRO A 188 17.01 -15.57 15.76
N ILE A 189 17.62 -14.73 14.92
CA ILE A 189 16.91 -13.70 14.13
C ILE A 189 15.74 -14.26 13.31
N TRP A 190 15.88 -15.44 12.70
CA TRP A 190 14.81 -16.05 11.93
C TRP A 190 13.59 -16.42 12.80
N ALA A 191 13.80 -16.83 14.05
CA ALA A 191 12.72 -17.15 14.97
C ALA A 191 12.07 -15.88 15.52
N GLN A 192 12.87 -14.84 15.80
CA GLN A 192 12.34 -13.51 16.11
C GLN A 192 11.48 -12.97 14.96
N PHE A 193 11.91 -13.15 13.71
CA PHE A 193 11.13 -12.75 12.54
C PHE A 193 9.78 -13.47 12.47
N LEU A 194 9.75 -14.81 12.57
CA LEU A 194 8.49 -15.57 12.53
C LEU A 194 7.55 -15.19 13.67
N LEU A 195 8.10 -14.99 14.87
CA LEU A 195 7.32 -14.52 16.02
C LEU A 195 6.81 -13.09 15.81
N ALA A 196 7.62 -12.20 15.24
CA ALA A 196 7.23 -10.84 14.92
C ALA A 196 6.07 -10.82 13.91
N VAL A 197 6.14 -11.65 12.86
CA VAL A 197 5.05 -11.82 11.87
C VAL A 197 3.75 -12.24 12.57
N PHE A 198 3.82 -13.25 13.45
CA PHE A 198 2.64 -13.72 14.16
C PHE A 198 2.06 -12.66 15.12
N CYS A 199 2.91 -12.01 15.93
CA CYS A 199 2.47 -10.97 16.87
C CYS A 199 1.89 -9.76 16.14
N ALA A 200 2.51 -9.34 15.04
CA ALA A 200 2.04 -8.26 14.21
C ALA A 200 0.70 -8.58 13.55
N ASP A 201 0.55 -9.77 12.97
CA ASP A 201 -0.70 -10.19 12.33
C ASP A 201 -1.82 -10.33 13.35
N LEU A 202 -1.55 -10.85 14.55
CA LEU A 202 -2.52 -10.90 15.64
C LEU A 202 -2.96 -9.49 16.07
N ALA A 203 -2.02 -8.57 16.31
CA ALA A 203 -2.34 -7.19 16.68
C ALA A 203 -3.15 -6.48 15.59
N GLN A 204 -2.76 -6.67 14.32
CA GLN A 204 -3.46 -6.12 13.18
C GLN A 204 -4.85 -6.73 13.02
N ALA A 205 -5.01 -8.04 13.12
CA ALA A 205 -6.30 -8.73 12.99
C ALA A 205 -7.28 -8.34 14.11
N LEU A 206 -6.81 -8.17 15.35
CA LEU A 206 -7.63 -7.69 16.46
C LEU A 206 -8.14 -6.27 16.20
N LEU A 207 -7.27 -5.37 15.75
CA LEU A 207 -7.65 -4.01 15.41
C LEU A 207 -8.56 -3.96 14.18
N HIS A 208 -8.31 -4.81 13.19
CA HIS A 208 -9.13 -4.99 12.00
C HIS A 208 -10.54 -5.48 12.35
N ARG A 209 -10.65 -6.46 13.25
CA ARG A 209 -11.93 -6.87 13.84
C ARG A 209 -12.62 -5.73 14.56
N ALA A 210 -11.89 -4.90 15.30
CA ALA A 210 -12.47 -3.71 15.95
C ALA A 210 -12.97 -2.69 14.91
N TYR A 211 -12.24 -2.49 13.81
CA TYR A 211 -12.69 -1.65 12.69
C TYR A 211 -14.01 -2.14 12.13
N HIS A 212 -14.19 -3.45 12.00
CA HIS A 212 -15.45 -4.03 11.58
C HIS A 212 -16.57 -3.84 12.62
N ASN A 213 -16.32 -4.23 13.87
CA ASN A 213 -17.38 -4.40 14.85
C ASN A 213 -17.75 -3.13 15.62
N ILE A 214 -16.92 -2.08 15.58
CA ILE A 214 -17.21 -0.80 16.25
C ILE A 214 -17.74 0.19 15.21
N PRO A 215 -19.01 0.63 15.29
CA PRO A 215 -19.64 1.49 14.28
C PRO A 215 -18.85 2.76 13.96
N PHE A 216 -18.22 3.38 14.96
CA PHE A 216 -17.38 4.55 14.77
C PHE A 216 -16.13 4.25 13.94
N LEU A 217 -15.42 3.16 14.25
CA LEU A 217 -14.20 2.77 13.57
C LEU A 217 -14.47 2.28 12.14
N TRP A 218 -15.58 1.58 11.93
CA TRP A 218 -15.95 1.13 10.59
C TRP A 218 -16.08 2.28 9.61
N ARG A 219 -16.49 3.48 10.03
CA ARG A 219 -16.60 4.64 9.12
C ARG A 219 -15.28 4.95 8.41
N PHE A 220 -14.16 4.72 9.07
CA PHE A 220 -12.82 4.86 8.51
C PHE A 220 -12.50 3.70 7.57
N HIS A 221 -12.76 2.47 8.05
CA HIS A 221 -12.42 1.25 7.33
C HIS A 221 -13.33 0.96 6.13
N ALA A 222 -14.54 1.51 6.10
CA ALA A 222 -15.43 1.51 4.95
C ALA A 222 -14.79 2.13 3.70
N VAL A 223 -13.81 3.05 3.88
CA VAL A 223 -13.04 3.59 2.77
C VAL A 223 -12.22 2.49 2.10
N HIS A 224 -11.62 1.59 2.87
CA HIS A 224 -10.90 0.43 2.37
C HIS A 224 -11.81 -0.54 1.64
N HIS A 225 -12.89 -0.95 2.30
CA HIS A 225 -13.93 -1.79 1.69
C HIS A 225 -14.74 -1.10 0.60
N SER A 226 -14.51 0.19 0.26
CA SER A 226 -15.25 0.85 -0.81
C SER A 226 -14.78 0.49 -2.22
N SER A 227 -13.67 -0.25 -2.31
CA SER A 227 -13.12 -0.65 -3.60
C SER A 227 -14.07 -1.56 -4.36
N ARG A 228 -14.40 -1.17 -5.60
CA ARG A 228 -15.26 -1.94 -6.51
C ARG A 228 -14.48 -2.95 -7.35
N SER A 229 -13.16 -2.93 -7.23
CA SER A 229 -12.25 -3.74 -8.05
C SER A 229 -10.94 -3.93 -7.32
N MET A 230 -10.56 -5.19 -7.15
CA MET A 230 -9.30 -5.60 -6.55
C MET A 230 -8.21 -5.66 -7.62
N ASP A 231 -7.08 -5.04 -7.32
CA ASP A 231 -5.80 -5.13 -8.02
C ASP A 231 -4.67 -4.75 -7.05
N TRP A 232 -3.42 -4.85 -7.49
CA TRP A 232 -2.24 -4.56 -6.69
C TRP A 232 -2.25 -3.18 -6.02
N LEU A 233 -2.99 -2.22 -6.59
CA LEU A 233 -3.09 -0.86 -6.07
C LEU A 233 -4.28 -0.71 -5.10
N ALA A 234 -5.34 -1.52 -5.23
CA ALA A 234 -6.55 -1.41 -4.43
C ALA A 234 -6.30 -1.45 -2.91
N GLY A 235 -5.32 -2.24 -2.46
CA GLY A 235 -4.97 -2.36 -1.04
C GLY A 235 -4.41 -1.08 -0.42
N SER A 236 -3.99 -0.10 -1.23
CA SER A 236 -3.50 1.19 -0.72
C SER A 236 -4.59 2.09 -0.18
N ARG A 237 -5.85 1.90 -0.62
CA ARG A 237 -7.00 2.72 -0.24
C ARG A 237 -7.34 2.49 1.23
N ILE A 238 -6.60 3.13 2.11
CA ILE A 238 -6.74 3.00 3.57
C ILE A 238 -6.84 4.40 4.14
N HIS A 239 -7.78 4.62 5.05
CA HIS A 239 -7.95 5.94 5.64
C HIS A 239 -6.69 6.37 6.43
N LEU A 240 -6.34 7.66 6.41
CA LEU A 240 -5.10 8.16 7.03
C LEU A 240 -4.96 7.79 8.52
N ILE A 241 -6.03 7.97 9.30
CA ILE A 241 -6.08 7.54 10.70
C ILE A 241 -5.88 6.03 10.84
N GLU A 242 -6.43 5.23 9.94
CA GLU A 242 -6.26 3.78 9.97
C GLU A 242 -4.80 3.40 9.70
N VAL A 243 -4.11 4.09 8.78
CA VAL A 243 -2.66 3.91 8.58
C VAL A 243 -1.90 4.17 9.89
N LEU A 244 -2.18 5.30 10.56
CA LEU A 244 -1.52 5.66 11.81
C LEU A 244 -1.79 4.64 12.92
N LEU A 245 -3.05 4.27 13.14
CA LEU A 245 -3.46 3.33 14.17
C LEU A 245 -2.90 1.94 13.91
N THR A 246 -3.09 1.39 12.71
CA THR A 246 -2.65 0.04 12.37
C THR A 246 -1.14 -0.09 12.43
N ARG A 247 -0.38 0.86 11.85
CA ARG A 247 1.08 0.79 11.87
C ARG A 247 1.65 0.98 13.28
N SER A 248 1.05 1.85 14.10
CA SER A 248 1.49 2.02 15.49
C SER A 248 1.16 0.80 16.35
N ALA A 249 -0.05 0.24 16.22
CA ALA A 249 -0.48 -0.93 16.97
C ALA A 249 0.34 -2.18 16.65
N VAL A 250 0.92 -2.25 15.44
CA VAL A 250 1.80 -3.34 15.03
C VAL A 250 3.25 -3.11 15.46
N LEU A 251 3.83 -1.94 15.14
CA LEU A 251 5.26 -1.70 15.32
C LEU A 251 5.63 -1.44 16.78
N LEU A 252 4.77 -0.72 17.53
CA LEU A 252 5.10 -0.34 18.90
C LEU A 252 5.27 -1.57 19.81
N PRO A 253 4.39 -2.60 19.81
CA PRO A 253 4.62 -3.80 20.61
C PRO A 253 5.90 -4.54 20.27
N LEU A 254 6.23 -4.69 18.98
CA LEU A 254 7.47 -5.37 18.56
C LEU A 254 8.72 -4.65 19.10
N VAL A 255 8.72 -3.33 19.02
CA VAL A 255 9.83 -2.52 19.50
C VAL A 255 9.94 -2.54 21.03
N VAL A 256 8.81 -2.43 21.74
CA VAL A 256 8.76 -2.47 23.22
C VAL A 256 9.17 -3.83 23.77
N LEU A 257 8.76 -4.92 23.10
CA LEU A 257 9.14 -6.29 23.45
C LEU A 257 10.61 -6.60 23.13
N GLY A 258 11.31 -5.69 22.45
CA GLY A 258 12.75 -5.77 22.22
C GLY A 258 13.16 -6.72 21.10
N PHE A 259 12.28 -6.95 20.12
CA PHE A 259 12.66 -7.64 18.89
C PHE A 259 13.84 -6.94 18.22
N ALA A 260 14.74 -7.72 17.62
CA ALA A 260 15.89 -7.18 16.91
C ALA A 260 15.43 -6.31 15.71
N PRO A 261 16.12 -5.19 15.43
CA PRO A 261 15.80 -4.33 14.29
C PRO A 261 15.71 -5.10 12.96
N ASP A 262 16.60 -6.06 12.74
CA ASP A 262 16.61 -6.89 11.52
C ASP A 262 15.35 -7.74 11.37
N ALA A 263 14.81 -8.29 12.47
CA ALA A 263 13.56 -9.04 12.45
C ALA A 263 12.36 -8.14 12.15
N ILE A 264 12.33 -6.93 12.72
CA ILE A 264 11.30 -5.92 12.45
C ILE A 264 11.38 -5.45 11.00
N ASN A 265 12.57 -5.16 10.49
CA ASN A 265 12.79 -4.76 9.09
C ASN A 265 12.35 -5.87 8.12
N GLY A 266 12.67 -7.13 8.43
CA GLY A 266 12.17 -8.28 7.69
C GLY A 266 10.63 -8.33 7.65
N TYR A 267 9.98 -8.07 8.78
CA TYR A 267 8.51 -7.97 8.84
C TYR A 267 7.98 -6.81 8.00
N VAL A 268 8.59 -5.62 8.07
CA VAL A 268 8.18 -4.44 7.28
C VAL A 268 8.24 -4.73 5.77
N ILE A 269 9.28 -5.45 5.32
CA ILE A 269 9.39 -5.91 3.92
C ILE A 269 8.27 -6.91 3.60
N LEU A 270 8.05 -7.91 4.45
CA LEU A 270 7.00 -8.91 4.26
C LEU A 270 5.62 -8.25 4.14
N VAL A 271 5.26 -7.34 5.05
CA VAL A 271 3.94 -6.70 5.03
C VAL A 271 3.76 -5.78 3.83
N GLY A 272 4.82 -5.11 3.37
CA GLY A 272 4.79 -4.34 2.14
C GLY A 272 4.44 -5.20 0.92
N LEU A 273 5.08 -6.37 0.80
CA LEU A 273 4.82 -7.31 -0.30
C LEU A 273 3.46 -8.00 -0.17
N GLN A 274 3.16 -8.56 1.01
CA GLN A 274 1.97 -9.37 1.21
C GLN A 274 0.69 -8.53 1.14
N ALA A 275 0.71 -7.27 1.58
CA ALA A 275 -0.43 -6.37 1.40
C ALA A 275 -0.79 -6.19 -0.09
N VAL A 276 0.22 -6.08 -0.96
CA VAL A 276 0.00 -5.98 -2.42
C VAL A 276 -0.51 -7.31 -2.98
N VAL A 277 0.15 -8.42 -2.63
CA VAL A 277 -0.24 -9.77 -3.11
C VAL A 277 -1.66 -10.15 -2.68
N ALA A 278 -2.06 -9.83 -1.46
CA ALA A 278 -3.40 -10.14 -0.94
C ALA A 278 -4.53 -9.43 -1.70
N HIS A 279 -4.24 -8.30 -2.35
CA HIS A 279 -5.22 -7.55 -3.15
C HIS A 279 -5.06 -7.76 -4.66
N ALA A 280 -3.95 -8.38 -5.07
CA ALA A 280 -3.61 -8.50 -6.47
C ALA A 280 -4.66 -9.34 -7.21
N ASN A 281 -4.98 -8.90 -8.43
CA ASN A 281 -5.96 -9.55 -9.30
C ASN A 281 -5.36 -10.81 -9.94
N LEU A 282 -5.09 -11.84 -9.13
CA LEU A 282 -4.40 -13.07 -9.54
C LEU A 282 -5.29 -14.29 -9.35
N SER A 283 -5.63 -14.96 -10.45
CA SER A 283 -6.48 -16.16 -10.49
C SER A 283 -5.81 -17.46 -10.03
N LEU A 284 -4.61 -17.37 -9.44
CA LEU A 284 -3.82 -18.52 -9.04
C LEU A 284 -4.50 -19.25 -7.86
N ASP A 285 -4.71 -20.57 -8.01
CA ASP A 285 -5.18 -21.46 -6.94
C ASP A 285 -3.94 -22.07 -6.27
N PHE A 286 -3.69 -21.69 -5.02
CA PHE A 286 -2.54 -22.16 -4.25
C PHE A 286 -2.88 -23.36 -3.35
N GLY A 287 -4.10 -23.89 -3.45
CA GLY A 287 -4.51 -25.11 -2.77
C GLY A 287 -4.37 -25.04 -1.25
N TRP A 288 -3.53 -25.89 -0.67
CA TRP A 288 -3.35 -26.00 0.78
C TRP A 288 -2.60 -24.81 1.39
N LEU A 289 -1.81 -24.08 0.59
CA LEU A 289 -1.07 -22.91 1.07
C LEU A 289 -1.99 -21.79 1.55
N GLU A 290 -3.21 -21.69 1.01
CA GLU A 290 -4.21 -20.70 1.43
C GLU A 290 -4.73 -20.92 2.87
N ARG A 291 -4.38 -22.04 3.50
CA ARG A 291 -4.67 -22.30 4.93
C ARG A 291 -3.56 -21.81 5.86
N ILE A 292 -2.40 -21.45 5.31
CA ILE A 292 -1.18 -21.12 6.06
C ILE A 292 -0.76 -19.68 5.79
N ILE A 293 -0.95 -19.21 4.56
CA ILE A 293 -0.59 -17.86 4.14
C ILE A 293 -1.81 -17.21 3.50
N VAL A 294 -2.10 -15.97 3.90
CA VAL A 294 -3.14 -15.15 3.26
C VAL A 294 -2.70 -14.81 1.85
N LEU A 295 -3.55 -15.21 0.90
CA LEU A 295 -3.35 -15.11 -0.54
C LEU A 295 -4.56 -14.40 -1.18
N PRO A 296 -4.48 -13.95 -2.45
CA PRO A 296 -5.49 -13.03 -2.97
C PRO A 296 -6.93 -13.54 -2.86
N ARG A 297 -7.19 -14.83 -3.12
CA ARG A 297 -8.54 -15.39 -2.97
C ARG A 297 -9.10 -15.24 -1.55
N TYR A 298 -8.29 -15.49 -0.52
CA TYR A 298 -8.69 -15.36 0.88
C TYR A 298 -9.14 -13.92 1.20
N HIS A 299 -8.32 -12.94 0.84
CA HIS A 299 -8.58 -11.55 1.17
C HIS A 299 -9.63 -10.90 0.24
N HIS A 300 -9.74 -11.34 -1.02
CA HIS A 300 -10.84 -10.93 -1.89
C HIS A 300 -12.20 -11.31 -1.32
N TRP A 301 -12.33 -12.51 -0.74
CA TRP A 301 -13.57 -12.92 -0.09
C TRP A 301 -13.87 -12.13 1.19
N HIS A 302 -12.86 -11.68 1.92
CA HIS A 302 -13.04 -10.70 3.00
C HIS A 302 -13.58 -9.35 2.49
N HIS A 303 -13.15 -8.91 1.30
CA HIS A 303 -13.67 -7.72 0.59
C HIS A 303 -14.99 -7.96 -0.17
N ALA A 304 -15.54 -9.17 -0.12
CA ALA A 304 -16.75 -9.49 -0.85
C ALA A 304 -17.94 -8.67 -0.35
N ARG A 305 -18.74 -8.17 -1.29
CA ARG A 305 -20.06 -7.63 -0.98
C ARG A 305 -21.06 -8.79 -0.84
N ASP A 306 -20.82 -9.65 0.14
CA ASP A 306 -21.54 -10.89 0.37
C ASP A 306 -21.78 -11.07 1.87
N ALA A 307 -23.06 -11.22 2.26
CA ALA A 307 -23.46 -11.34 3.66
C ALA A 307 -22.81 -12.54 4.35
N ASP A 308 -22.52 -13.61 3.62
CA ASP A 308 -21.90 -14.81 4.16
C ASP A 308 -20.45 -14.59 4.59
N TYR A 309 -19.77 -13.58 4.06
CA TYR A 309 -18.35 -13.31 4.33
C TYR A 309 -18.10 -12.03 5.13
N ILE A 310 -19.17 -11.34 5.55
CA ILE A 310 -19.05 -10.24 6.49
C ILE A 310 -18.43 -10.75 7.79
N ASP A 311 -17.50 -9.97 8.34
CA ASP A 311 -16.87 -10.23 9.64
C ASP A 311 -16.11 -11.56 9.75
N THR A 312 -15.57 -12.01 8.62
CA THR A 312 -14.66 -13.16 8.52
C THR A 312 -13.29 -12.74 7.99
N ASN A 313 -12.27 -13.56 8.25
CA ASN A 313 -10.96 -13.47 7.59
C ASN A 313 -10.21 -12.12 7.77
N TYR A 314 -9.98 -11.70 9.01
CA TYR A 314 -9.31 -10.44 9.35
C TYR A 314 -7.79 -10.48 9.22
N ALA A 315 -7.16 -11.66 9.24
CA ALA A 315 -5.72 -11.80 9.15
C ALA A 315 -5.19 -11.33 7.78
N ILE A 316 -3.99 -10.76 7.77
CA ILE A 316 -3.30 -10.30 6.56
C ILE A 316 -2.10 -11.19 6.21
N HIS A 317 -1.55 -11.92 7.19
CA HIS A 317 -0.41 -12.80 6.97
C HIS A 317 -0.79 -14.27 7.04
N LEU A 318 -1.44 -14.67 8.12
CA LEU A 318 -1.54 -16.04 8.59
C LEU A 318 -3.00 -16.38 8.94
N PRO A 319 -3.71 -17.21 8.15
CA PRO A 319 -5.09 -17.62 8.46
C PRO A 319 -5.25 -18.32 9.81
N VAL A 320 -4.17 -18.84 10.42
CA VAL A 320 -4.21 -19.37 11.78
C VAL A 320 -4.62 -18.32 12.82
N VAL A 321 -4.33 -17.03 12.59
CA VAL A 321 -4.80 -15.95 13.47
C VAL A 321 -6.33 -15.88 13.47
N ASP A 322 -6.95 -15.99 12.29
CA ASP A 322 -8.41 -16.07 12.19
C ASP A 322 -8.98 -17.36 12.79
N MET A 323 -8.26 -18.49 12.70
CA MET A 323 -8.68 -19.74 13.34
C MET A 323 -8.70 -19.60 14.87
N LEU A 324 -7.69 -18.93 15.46
CA LEU A 324 -7.64 -18.63 16.89
C LEU A 324 -8.73 -17.64 17.31
N MET A 325 -9.08 -16.69 16.44
CA MET A 325 -10.12 -15.69 16.69
C MET A 325 -11.55 -16.20 16.45
N GLY A 326 -11.70 -17.41 15.88
CA GLY A 326 -12.99 -17.98 15.47
C GLY A 326 -13.63 -17.28 14.26
N THR A 327 -12.83 -16.60 13.45
CA THR A 327 -13.27 -15.77 12.29
C THR A 327 -12.85 -16.36 10.95
N PHE A 328 -12.18 -17.51 10.97
CA PHE A 328 -11.72 -18.20 9.77
C PHE A 328 -12.89 -18.77 8.96
N LYS A 329 -12.98 -18.36 7.70
CA LYS A 329 -13.88 -18.92 6.71
C LYS A 329 -13.12 -19.19 5.41
N LEU A 330 -12.83 -20.46 5.16
CA LEU A 330 -12.13 -20.85 3.94
C LEU A 330 -12.98 -20.54 2.71
N PRO A 331 -12.47 -19.79 1.73
CA PRO A 331 -13.25 -19.49 0.56
C PRO A 331 -13.46 -20.71 -0.34
N PRO A 332 -14.53 -20.74 -1.17
CA PRO A 332 -14.86 -21.91 -1.96
C PRO A 332 -13.80 -22.13 -3.04
N ARG A 333 -13.43 -23.40 -3.27
CA ARG A 333 -12.34 -23.73 -4.21
C ARG A 333 -12.66 -23.20 -5.60
N LYS A 334 -11.67 -22.56 -6.23
CA LYS A 334 -11.75 -22.01 -7.59
C LYS A 334 -12.88 -21.00 -7.81
N GLN A 335 -13.43 -20.43 -6.74
CA GLN A 335 -14.46 -19.39 -6.83
C GLN A 335 -13.94 -18.07 -6.27
N TRP A 336 -14.36 -17.00 -6.92
CA TRP A 336 -14.05 -15.62 -6.54
C TRP A 336 -15.37 -14.90 -6.24
N PRO A 337 -15.36 -13.88 -5.36
CA PRO A 337 -16.56 -13.10 -5.09
C PRO A 337 -17.16 -12.54 -6.37
N PRO A 338 -18.49 -12.46 -6.50
CA PRO A 338 -19.16 -11.85 -7.65
C PRO A 338 -19.02 -10.33 -7.66
N ASP A 339 -18.98 -9.71 -6.47
CA ASP A 339 -18.87 -8.26 -6.29
C ASP A 339 -17.99 -7.90 -5.10
N TYR A 340 -17.38 -6.73 -5.18
CA TYR A 340 -16.60 -6.11 -4.11
C TYR A 340 -17.26 -4.80 -3.68
N GLY A 341 -16.93 -4.37 -2.47
CA GLY A 341 -17.42 -3.11 -1.96
C GLY A 341 -18.16 -3.25 -0.65
N VAL A 342 -18.45 -2.12 -0.01
CA VAL A 342 -19.42 -2.07 1.09
C VAL A 342 -20.83 -2.42 0.59
N MET A 343 -21.68 -2.90 1.50
CA MET A 343 -23.05 -3.30 1.19
C MET A 343 -23.93 -2.20 0.57
N LYS A 344 -23.63 -0.92 0.84
CA LYS A 344 -24.31 0.26 0.26
C LYS A 344 -23.26 1.21 -0.33
N LEU A 345 -22.79 0.95 -1.54
CA LEU A 345 -21.66 1.70 -2.15
C LEU A 345 -21.88 3.22 -2.26
N GLU A 346 -23.13 3.66 -2.38
CA GLU A 346 -23.55 5.06 -2.44
C GLU A 346 -23.26 5.85 -1.16
N THR A 347 -22.98 5.16 -0.05
CA THR A 347 -22.72 5.79 1.23
C THR A 347 -21.27 6.26 1.39
N VAL A 348 -20.33 5.66 0.66
CA VAL A 348 -18.93 6.08 0.63
C VAL A 348 -18.72 7.00 -0.57
N PRO A 349 -18.36 8.28 -0.36
CA PRO A 349 -18.14 9.20 -1.46
C PRO A 349 -16.87 8.80 -2.24
N ARG A 350 -16.71 9.37 -3.44
CA ARG A 350 -15.51 9.15 -4.26
C ARG A 350 -14.46 10.22 -4.03
N GLY A 351 -13.19 9.82 -4.14
CA GLY A 351 -12.03 10.69 -4.09
C GLY A 351 -11.47 10.90 -2.68
N LEU A 352 -10.15 11.09 -2.59
CA LEU A 352 -9.38 11.16 -1.36
C LEU A 352 -9.99 12.11 -0.32
N TRP A 353 -10.28 13.35 -0.70
CA TRP A 353 -10.74 14.37 0.25
C TRP A 353 -12.12 14.09 0.81
N ALA A 354 -13.05 13.66 -0.05
CA ALA A 354 -14.40 13.33 0.39
C ALA A 354 -14.39 12.10 1.31
N GLN A 355 -13.59 11.09 0.99
CA GLN A 355 -13.40 9.89 1.80
C GLN A 355 -12.70 10.20 3.14
N THR A 356 -11.71 11.09 3.15
CA THR A 356 -11.02 11.53 4.37
C THR A 356 -11.93 12.28 5.34
N LEU A 357 -12.85 13.09 4.82
CA LEU A 357 -13.76 13.88 5.66
C LEU A 357 -15.02 13.10 6.08
N MET A 358 -15.37 12.02 5.37
CA MET A 358 -16.60 11.25 5.60
C MET A 358 -16.74 10.74 7.06
N PRO A 359 -15.70 10.19 7.72
CA PRO A 359 -15.85 9.65 9.07
C PRO A 359 -16.21 10.70 10.13
N PHE A 360 -15.95 11.99 9.87
CA PHE A 360 -16.20 13.07 10.82
C PHE A 360 -17.53 13.78 10.64
N ARG A 361 -18.24 13.52 9.52
CA ARG A 361 -19.51 14.19 9.23
C ARG A 361 -20.60 13.69 10.20
N ARG A 362 -21.23 14.59 10.95
CA ARG A 362 -22.42 14.28 11.74
C ARG A 362 -23.55 13.87 10.79
N ARG A 363 -23.99 12.62 10.88
CA ARG A 363 -25.20 12.11 10.21
C ARG A 363 -25.90 11.20 11.20
N LYS A 364 -27.22 11.11 11.05
CA LYS A 364 -28.13 10.72 12.14
C LYS A 364 -28.15 9.20 12.40
N VAL A 365 -27.83 8.36 11.42
CA VAL A 365 -27.88 6.89 11.58
C VAL A 365 -26.66 6.21 10.93
N TYR A 366 -26.12 5.18 11.59
CA TYR A 366 -25.00 4.35 11.09
C TYR A 366 -25.32 3.67 9.74
N GLU A 367 -26.57 3.25 9.58
CA GLU A 367 -27.13 2.63 8.37
C GLU A 367 -27.08 3.52 7.11
N ASP A 368 -26.99 4.85 7.31
CA ASP A 368 -26.84 5.85 6.24
C ASP A 368 -25.41 5.87 5.66
N PHE A 369 -24.48 5.16 6.31
CA PHE A 369 -23.07 5.11 5.92
C PHE A 369 -22.56 3.71 5.63
N VAL A 370 -23.23 2.69 6.19
CA VAL A 370 -22.65 1.37 6.38
C VAL A 370 -23.78 0.36 6.39
N GLY A 371 -23.98 -0.36 5.30
CA GLY A 371 -25.08 -1.32 5.16
C GLY A 371 -24.90 -2.63 5.93
N ARG A 372 -24.65 -2.60 7.24
CA ARG A 372 -25.07 -3.73 8.09
C ARG A 372 -26.56 -3.52 8.30
N GLU A 373 -27.42 -4.41 7.82
CA GLU A 373 -28.75 -4.44 8.43
C GLU A 373 -28.53 -4.75 9.91
N ALA A 374 -29.13 -3.96 10.80
CA ALA A 374 -29.07 -4.23 12.23
C ALA A 374 -29.79 -5.55 12.48
N GLY A 375 -29.03 -6.64 12.60
CA GLY A 375 -29.51 -7.95 13.02
C GLY A 375 -29.67 -8.01 14.53
#